data_AF-A0A920UXC8-F1
#
_entry.id   AF-A0A920UXC8-F1
#
_cell.length_a   1.000
_cell.length_b   1.000
_cell.length_c   1.000
_cell.angle_alpha   90.00
_cell.angle_beta   90.00
_cell.angle_gamma   90.00
#
_symmetry.space_group_name_H-M   'P 1'
#
loop_
_entity.id
_entity.type
_entity.pdbx_description
1 polymer ?
#
loop_
_entity_poly.entity_id
_entity_poly.type
_entity_poly.pdbx_seq_one_letter_code
_entity_poly.pdbx_strand_id
1 'polypeptide(L)'
;MAPRRPQRIASPLQIMIDGPLGGAAFNNEFGRPNIGGYFRTFEVTDADGSNARRRGYHKPIMLAGGPSAIFVKGTFTRKRFQAGHRSSC
;
A
#
# COMPACT_ATOMS: atom_id res chain seq x y z
N MET A 1 6.95 15.15 26.06
CA MET A 1 5.93 14.19 25.56
C MET A 1 6.65 13.13 24.75
N ALA A 2 6.90 11.94 25.31
CA ALA A 2 7.69 10.90 24.63
C ALA A 2 6.93 10.34 23.40
N PRO A 3 7.62 10.06 22.28
CA PRO A 3 6.99 9.49 21.10
C PRO A 3 6.42 8.11 21.42
N ARG A 4 5.10 7.95 21.33
CA ARG A 4 4.38 6.70 21.65
C ARG A 4 4.42 5.66 20.51
N ARG A 5 5.50 5.69 19.72
CA ARG A 5 5.79 4.82 18.57
C ARG A 5 7.16 4.17 18.74
N PRO A 6 7.40 2.95 18.23
CA PRO A 6 8.74 2.36 18.25
C PRO A 6 9.74 3.29 17.53
N GLN A 7 10.92 3.53 18.11
CA GLN A 7 11.91 4.45 17.54
C GLN A 7 12.38 4.04 16.13
N ARG A 8 12.33 2.74 15.81
CA ARG A 8 12.68 2.19 14.50
C ARG A 8 11.67 2.48 13.38
N ILE A 9 10.49 3.01 13.71
CA ILE A 9 9.42 3.27 12.73
C ILE A 9 9.27 4.78 12.58
N ALA A 10 9.14 5.25 11.33
CA ALA A 10 8.85 6.64 11.02
C ALA A 10 7.55 7.13 11.67
N SER A 11 7.42 8.44 11.87
CA SER A 11 6.16 9.01 12.40
C SER A 11 5.05 8.91 11.34
N PRO A 12 3.77 8.89 11.73
CA PRO A 12 2.67 8.95 10.77
C PRO A 12 2.78 10.15 9.83
N LEU A 13 3.24 11.30 10.35
CA LEU A 13 3.48 12.50 9.54
C LEU A 13 4.58 12.27 8.49
N GLN A 14 5.71 11.69 8.88
CA GLN A 14 6.83 11.41 7.97
C GLN A 14 6.41 10.44 6.86
N ILE A 15 5.65 9.39 7.22
CA ILE A 15 5.14 8.40 6.26
C ILE A 15 4.23 9.07 5.22
N MET A 16 3.41 10.04 5.64
CA MET A 16 2.51 10.76 4.75
C MET A 16 3.18 11.83 3.90
N ILE A 17 4.40 12.24 4.23
CA ILE A 17 5.21 13.12 3.38
C ILE A 17 5.95 12.26 2.34
N ASP A 18 6.74 11.28 2.78
CA ASP A 18 7.64 10.54 1.90
C ASP A 18 6.91 9.47 1.07
N GLY A 19 5.88 8.83 1.65
CA GLY A 19 5.16 7.72 1.03
C GLY A 19 4.42 8.11 -0.26
N PRO A 20 3.53 9.13 -0.23
CA PRO A 20 2.82 9.58 -1.42
C PRO A 20 3.74 10.14 -2.50
N LEU A 21 4.85 10.79 -2.13
CA LEU A 21 5.85 11.29 -3.08
C LEU A 21 6.50 10.14 -3.85
N GLY A 22 6.92 9.07 -3.17
CA GLY A 22 7.47 7.88 -3.83
C GLY A 22 6.46 7.18 -4.73
N GLY A 23 5.21 7.04 -4.28
CA GLY A 23 4.14 6.44 -5.09
C GLY A 23 3.77 7.27 -6.32
N ALA A 24 3.72 8.60 -6.18
CA ALA A 24 3.47 9.52 -7.28
C ALA A 24 4.64 9.54 -8.28
N ALA A 25 5.88 9.55 -7.81
CA ALA A 25 7.07 9.49 -8.66
C ALA A 25 7.04 8.24 -9.56
N PHE A 26 6.81 7.05 -8.99
CA PHE A 26 6.69 5.81 -9.77
C PHE A 26 5.56 5.88 -10.81
N ASN A 27 4.39 6.36 -10.42
CA ASN A 27 3.25 6.48 -11.35
C ASN A 27 3.51 7.48 -12.47
N ASN A 28 4.21 8.59 -12.17
CA ASN A 28 4.58 9.62 -13.13
C ASN A 28 5.65 9.10 -14.11
N GLU A 29 6.67 8.41 -13.61
CA GLU A 29 7.72 7.80 -14.44
C GLU A 29 7.18 6.68 -15.33
N PHE A 30 6.28 5.84 -14.80
CA PHE A 30 5.63 4.79 -15.57
C PHE A 30 4.57 5.33 -16.54
N GLY A 31 4.09 6.56 -16.34
CA GLY A 31 3.05 7.18 -17.19
C GLY A 31 1.64 6.67 -16.93
N ARG A 32 1.34 6.26 -15.68
CA ARG A 32 0.00 5.81 -15.26
C ARG A 32 -0.71 6.88 -14.43
N PRO A 33 -1.88 7.39 -14.87
CA PRO A 33 -2.63 8.35 -14.07
C PRO A 33 -3.18 7.69 -12.81
N ASN A 34 -2.87 8.25 -11.64
CA ASN A 34 -3.50 7.86 -10.38
C ASN A 34 -4.81 8.63 -10.18
N ILE A 35 -5.93 7.99 -10.51
CA ILE A 35 -7.26 8.62 -10.58
C ILE A 35 -8.07 8.53 -9.27
N GLY A 36 -7.58 7.83 -8.25
CA GLY A 36 -8.29 7.69 -6.99
C GLY A 36 -7.50 6.97 -5.91
N GLY A 37 -7.81 7.28 -4.66
CA GLY A 37 -7.17 6.70 -3.49
C GLY A 37 -7.95 6.99 -2.22
N TYR A 38 -7.56 6.32 -1.13
CA TYR A 38 -8.17 6.50 0.19
C TYR A 38 -7.12 6.90 1.22
N PHE A 39 -7.45 7.90 2.04
CA PHE A 39 -6.60 8.37 3.13
C PHE A 39 -7.38 8.37 4.44
N ARG A 40 -6.82 7.72 5.47
CA ARG A 40 -7.41 7.67 6.82
C ARG A 40 -6.32 7.78 7.88
N THR A 41 -6.49 8.74 8.79
CA THR A 41 -5.78 8.81 10.07
C THR A 41 -6.68 8.30 11.18
N PHE A 42 -6.18 7.38 12.00
CA PHE A 42 -6.93 6.88 13.15
C PHE A 42 -5.98 6.43 14.26
N GLU A 43 -6.17 6.99 15.45
CA GLU A 43 -5.57 6.54 16.71
C GLU A 43 -6.57 6.81 17.83
N VAL A 44 -7.01 5.77 18.52
CA VAL A 44 -7.90 5.87 19.68
C VAL A 44 -7.33 5.04 20.83
N THR A 45 -7.52 5.53 22.05
CA THR A 45 -7.23 4.79 23.27
C THR A 45 -8.57 4.35 23.87
N ASP A 46 -8.75 3.05 24.09
CA ASP A 46 -9.97 2.50 24.70
C ASP A 46 -10.15 3.08 26.13
N ALA A 47 -11.39 3.30 26.57
CA ALA A 47 -11.72 3.97 27.83
C ALA A 47 -11.46 3.14 29.11
N ASP A 48 -10.99 1.90 28.98
CA ASP A 48 -10.88 0.95 30.08
C ASP A 48 -9.56 1.08 30.85
N GLY A 49 -9.58 1.87 31.93
CA GLY A 49 -8.69 1.77 33.10
C GLY A 49 -7.26 1.24 32.87
N SER A 50 -6.79 0.35 33.75
CA SER A 50 -5.38 -0.11 33.81
C SER A 50 -4.88 -0.91 32.58
N ASN A 51 -5.75 -1.23 31.62
CA ASN A 51 -5.42 -2.02 30.42
C ASN A 51 -5.95 -1.37 29.12
N ALA A 52 -5.96 -0.03 29.08
CA ALA A 52 -6.41 0.73 27.91
C ALA A 52 -5.64 0.32 26.63
N ARG A 53 -6.31 -0.44 25.76
CA ARG A 53 -5.76 -0.84 24.46
C ARG A 53 -5.79 0.34 23.51
N ARG A 54 -4.76 0.44 22.68
CA ARG A 54 -4.66 1.46 21.64
C ARG A 54 -4.95 0.84 20.29
N ARG A 55 -5.87 1.44 19.55
CA ARG A 55 -6.21 1.01 18.19
C ARG A 55 -5.84 2.15 17.26
N GLY A 56 -4.94 1.87 16.33
CA GLY A 56 -4.46 2.85 15.38
C GLY A 56 -3.47 2.24 14.40
N TYR A 57 -3.03 3.05 13.45
CA TYR A 57 -2.16 2.61 12.36
C TYR A 57 -0.69 2.97 12.62
N HIS A 58 -0.08 2.39 13.67
CA HIS A 58 1.38 2.47 13.84
C HIS A 58 2.13 1.73 12.72
N LYS A 59 1.53 0.67 12.17
CA LYS A 59 1.90 0.09 10.88
C LYS A 59 0.92 0.67 9.84
N PRO A 60 1.39 1.49 8.89
CA PRO A 60 0.52 2.12 7.91
C PRO A 60 -0.06 1.09 6.94
N ILE A 61 -1.23 1.41 6.37
CA ILE A 61 -1.80 0.69 5.24
C ILE A 61 -1.44 1.47 3.98
N MET A 62 -0.62 0.86 3.12
CA MET A 62 -0.27 1.41 1.80
C MET A 62 -1.03 0.63 0.73
N LEU A 63 -1.98 1.29 0.05
CA LEU A 63 -2.82 0.70 -0.99
C LEU A 63 -2.31 1.12 -2.37
N ALA A 64 -2.18 0.16 -3.28
CA ALA A 64 -1.84 0.39 -4.68
C ALA A 64 -2.68 -0.53 -5.58
N GLY A 65 -3.28 0.04 -6.62
CA GLY A 65 -4.12 -0.67 -7.57
C GLY A 65 -4.62 0.27 -8.65
N GLY A 66 -5.07 -0.28 -9.78
CA GLY A 66 -5.61 0.52 -10.87
C GLY A 66 -6.31 -0.34 -11.91
N PRO A 67 -7.36 0.19 -12.56
CA PRO A 67 -8.00 -0.49 -13.66
C PRO A 67 -7.08 -0.49 -14.90
N SER A 68 -7.17 -1.54 -15.70
CA SER A 68 -6.52 -1.61 -17.01
C SER A 68 -7.40 -2.34 -18.00
N ALA A 69 -7.49 -1.85 -19.23
CA ALA A 69 -8.21 -2.52 -20.30
C ALA A 69 -7.30 -3.51 -21.05
N ILE A 70 -7.84 -4.67 -21.40
CA ILE A 70 -7.18 -5.66 -22.25
C ILE A 70 -8.14 -5.96 -23.41
N PHE A 71 -7.68 -5.77 -24.65
CA PHE A 71 -8.43 -6.13 -25.85
C PHE A 71 -7.90 -7.45 -26.40
N VAL A 72 -8.71 -8.50 -26.34
CA VAL A 72 -8.35 -9.83 -26.85
C VAL A 72 -9.50 -10.40 -27.66
N LYS A 73 -9.20 -10.97 -28.84
CA LYS A 73 -10.08 -11.90 -29.55
C LYS A 73 -9.87 -13.31 -28.95
N GLY A 74 -10.55 -13.63 -27.85
CA GLY A 74 -10.43 -14.93 -27.15
C GLY A 74 -10.67 -14.87 -25.62
N THR A 75 -10.50 -16.00 -24.92
CA THR A 75 -10.54 -16.07 -23.45
C THR A 75 -9.15 -15.90 -22.85
N PHE A 76 -9.00 -15.02 -21.85
CA PHE A 76 -7.76 -14.87 -21.09
C PHE A 76 -7.60 -16.05 -20.13
N THR A 77 -7.04 -17.15 -20.64
CA THR A 77 -6.71 -18.33 -19.84
C THR A 77 -5.21 -18.37 -19.64
N ARG A 78 -4.76 -18.46 -18.38
CA ARG A 78 -3.35 -18.74 -18.07
C ARG A 78 -2.95 -20.05 -18.75
N LYS A 79 -2.02 -20.00 -19.71
CA LYS A 79 -1.49 -21.21 -20.33
C LYS A 79 -0.83 -22.08 -19.26
N ARG A 80 -1.14 -23.38 -19.27
CA ARG A 80 -0.37 -24.38 -18.51
C ARG A 80 0.90 -24.68 -19.29
N PHE A 81 2.04 -24.39 -18.69
CA PHE A 81 3.33 -24.79 -19.24
C PHE A 81 3.62 -26.25 -18.86
N GLN A 82 4.10 -27.02 -19.83
CA GLN A 82 4.56 -28.39 -19.60
C GLN A 82 5.90 -28.37 -18.85
N ALA A 83 6.16 -29.43 -18.07
CA ALA A 83 7.43 -29.58 -17.34
C ALA A 83 8.61 -29.53 -18.33
N GLY A 84 9.61 -28.68 -18.05
CA GLY A 84 10.76 -28.44 -18.92
C GLY A 84 10.68 -27.18 -19.80
N HIS A 85 9.57 -26.42 -19.75
CA HIS A 85 9.49 -25.14 -20.44
C HIS A 85 10.41 -24.10 -19.77
N ARG A 86 11.47 -23.68 -20.47
CA ARG A 86 12.29 -22.55 -20.04
C ARG A 86 11.54 -21.25 -20.32
N SER A 87 11.24 -20.50 -19.27
CA SER A 87 10.98 -19.07 -19.38
C SER A 87 12.28 -18.43 -19.83
N SER A 88 12.44 -18.20 -21.14
CA SER A 88 13.57 -17.44 -21.65
C SER A 88 13.53 -16.04 -21.03
N CYS A 89 14.68 -15.63 -20.48
CA CYS A 89 14.90 -14.34 -19.86
C CYS A 89 14.77 -13.18 -20.86
#